data_AF-A0A550H7H8-F1
#
_entry.id   AF-A0A550H7H8-F1
#
_cell.length_a   1.000
_cell.length_b   1.000
_cell.length_c   1.000
_cell.angle_alpha   90.00
_cell.angle_beta   90.00
_cell.angle_gamma   90.00
#
_symmetry.space_group_name_H-M   'P 1'
#
loop_
_entity.id
_entity.type
_entity.pdbx_description
1 polymer ?
#
loop_
_entity_poly.entity_id
_entity_poly.type
_entity_poly.pdbx_seq_one_letter_code
_entity_poly.pdbx_strand_id
1 'polypeptide(L)'
;ETEQKATIPVHKPDIKEKAFFLGAGLLMSVPFTLFFSDLSDTLCVALPLLFAQVCAIVIFTPFIEEVAKVFPLFYRHGETERSIVDLGILVGLGFGLTEFALYVFTLDQFFLARIPGIIFHASSACITAYGIVKKKPLKFYLIAVTAHLLYNLLALLSTEASFLFILAIIVLVTTYLLAWHLYRQTSETIVL
;
A
#
# COMPACT_ATOMS: atom_id res chain seq x y z
N GLU A 1 -8.98 -15.05 -49.16
CA GLU A 1 -8.90 -15.63 -47.80
C GLU A 1 -9.52 -14.64 -46.84
N THR A 2 -10.55 -15.04 -46.10
CA THR A 2 -11.13 -14.23 -45.03
C THR A 2 -10.20 -14.34 -43.83
N GLU A 3 -9.44 -13.28 -43.54
CA GLU A 3 -8.68 -13.17 -42.29
C GLU A 3 -9.62 -13.41 -41.11
N GLN A 4 -9.44 -14.55 -40.42
CA GLN A 4 -10.04 -14.74 -39.11
C GLN A 4 -9.42 -13.70 -38.18
N LYS A 5 -10.18 -12.63 -37.90
CA LYS A 5 -9.88 -11.71 -36.80
C LYS A 5 -9.86 -12.53 -35.51
N ALA A 6 -8.67 -12.89 -35.04
CA ALA A 6 -8.48 -13.47 -33.72
C ALA A 6 -8.89 -12.41 -32.67
N THR A 7 -10.08 -12.56 -32.09
CA THR A 7 -10.50 -11.75 -30.95
C THR A 7 -9.92 -12.35 -29.68
N ILE A 8 -8.87 -11.73 -29.14
CA ILE A 8 -8.33 -12.09 -27.83
C ILE A 8 -9.34 -11.60 -26.77
N PRO A 9 -9.90 -12.48 -25.94
CA PRO A 9 -10.81 -12.07 -24.88
C PRO A 9 -10.06 -11.23 -23.84
N VAL A 10 -10.69 -10.16 -23.36
CA VAL A 10 -10.13 -9.33 -22.28
C VAL A 10 -10.07 -10.14 -21.00
N HIS A 11 -8.88 -10.25 -20.41
CA HIS A 11 -8.72 -10.95 -19.13
C HIS A 11 -9.37 -10.14 -18.01
N LYS A 12 -10.14 -10.83 -17.16
CA LYS A 12 -10.69 -10.26 -15.93
C LYS A 12 -10.31 -11.18 -14.76
N PRO A 13 -9.83 -10.63 -13.64
CA PRO A 13 -9.41 -11.41 -12.49
C PRO A 13 -10.59 -12.17 -11.90
N ASP A 14 -10.46 -13.49 -11.87
CA ASP A 14 -11.42 -14.35 -11.18
C ASP A 14 -11.23 -14.28 -9.65
N ILE A 15 -12.06 -15.01 -8.90
CA ILE A 15 -11.97 -15.00 -7.44
C ILE A 15 -10.68 -15.63 -6.91
N LYS A 16 -10.09 -16.60 -7.62
CA LYS A 16 -8.85 -17.25 -7.20
C LYS A 16 -7.69 -16.27 -7.33
N GLU A 17 -7.69 -15.51 -8.40
CA GLU A 17 -6.71 -14.48 -8.65
C GLU A 17 -6.82 -13.32 -7.66
N LYS A 18 -8.05 -12.87 -7.38
CA LYS A 18 -8.29 -11.87 -6.30
C LYS A 18 -7.80 -12.37 -4.94
N ALA A 19 -8.08 -13.63 -4.62
CA ALA A 19 -7.59 -14.26 -3.39
C ALA A 19 -6.05 -14.36 -3.37
N PHE A 20 -5.41 -14.66 -4.50
CA PHE A 20 -3.96 -14.67 -4.64
C PHE A 20 -3.35 -13.29 -4.34
N PHE A 21 -3.90 -12.20 -4.91
CA PHE A 21 -3.38 -10.85 -4.67
C PHE A 21 -3.57 -10.39 -3.21
N LEU A 22 -4.71 -10.71 -2.61
CA LEU A 22 -4.92 -10.53 -1.18
C LEU A 22 -3.88 -11.31 -0.34
N GLY A 23 -3.69 -12.59 -0.68
CA GLY A 23 -2.71 -13.47 -0.05
C GLY A 23 -1.26 -13.00 -0.18
N ALA A 24 -0.89 -12.47 -1.35
CA ALA A 24 0.43 -11.89 -1.58
C ALA A 24 0.67 -10.70 -0.64
N GLY A 25 -0.32 -9.81 -0.48
CA GLY A 25 -0.26 -8.72 0.49
C GLY A 25 -0.06 -9.22 1.93
N LEU A 26 -0.81 -10.25 2.32
CA LEU A 26 -0.69 -10.86 3.65
C LEU A 26 0.73 -11.40 3.89
N LEU A 27 1.26 -12.18 2.94
CA LEU A 27 2.56 -12.83 3.08
C LEU A 27 3.74 -11.86 3.05
N MET A 28 3.67 -10.80 2.23
CA MET A 28 4.75 -9.82 2.10
C MET A 28 4.87 -8.91 3.32
N SER A 29 3.77 -8.60 4.00
CA SER A 29 3.77 -7.66 5.13
C SER A 29 4.56 -8.21 6.34
N VAL A 30 4.44 -9.51 6.65
CA VAL A 30 5.13 -10.12 7.80
C VAL A 30 6.66 -9.88 7.80
N PRO A 31 7.41 -10.29 6.75
CA PRO A 31 8.86 -10.11 6.75
C PRO A 31 9.27 -8.63 6.74
N PHE A 32 8.47 -7.73 6.17
CA PHE A 32 8.79 -6.30 6.17
C PHE A 32 8.62 -5.67 7.55
N THR A 33 7.49 -5.91 8.22
CA THR A 33 7.27 -5.40 9.58
C THR A 33 8.38 -5.86 10.53
N LEU A 34 8.79 -7.13 10.46
CA LEU A 34 9.89 -7.67 11.26
C LEU A 34 11.25 -7.06 10.87
N PHE A 35 11.55 -6.98 9.57
CA PHE A 35 12.80 -6.41 9.06
C PHE A 35 13.00 -4.95 9.50
N PHE A 36 11.96 -4.12 9.45
CA PHE A 36 12.08 -2.71 9.84
C PHE A 36 12.18 -2.52 11.36
N SER A 37 11.58 -3.41 12.14
CA SER A 37 11.81 -3.46 13.58
C SER A 37 13.29 -3.76 13.89
N ASP A 38 13.82 -4.85 13.33
CA ASP A 38 15.23 -5.24 13.50
C ASP A 38 16.20 -4.17 12.97
N LEU A 39 15.87 -3.51 11.86
CA LEU A 39 16.65 -2.40 11.32
C LEU A 39 16.68 -1.21 12.29
N SER A 40 15.54 -0.86 12.89
CA SER A 40 15.47 0.20 13.91
C SER A 40 16.34 -0.14 15.12
N ASP A 41 16.27 -1.37 15.62
CA ASP A 41 17.07 -1.82 16.76
C ASP A 41 18.57 -1.82 16.45
N THR A 42 18.95 -2.24 15.24
CA THR A 42 20.34 -2.20 14.79
C THR A 42 20.87 -0.76 14.69
N LEU A 43 20.06 0.17 14.17
CA LEU A 43 20.43 1.58 14.08
C LEU A 43 20.59 2.25 15.45
N CYS A 44 19.92 1.74 16.49
CA CYS A 44 20.05 2.25 17.86
C CYS A 44 21.45 2.07 18.45
N VAL A 45 22.32 1.24 17.85
CA VAL A 45 23.73 1.14 18.23
C VAL A 45 24.48 2.45 17.95
N ALA A 46 24.07 3.20 16.93
CA ALA A 46 24.74 4.42 16.47
C ALA A 46 23.88 5.69 16.61
N LEU A 47 22.56 5.56 16.73
CA LEU A 47 21.62 6.67 16.75
C LEU A 47 20.72 6.61 18.00
N PRO A 48 20.24 7.76 18.51
CA PRO A 48 19.17 7.75 19.52
C PRO A 48 17.90 7.11 18.95
N LEU A 49 17.11 6.47 19.83
CA LEU A 49 15.91 5.70 19.46
C LEU A 49 14.99 6.44 18.47
N LEU A 50 14.67 7.71 18.75
CA LEU A 50 13.79 8.51 17.89
C LEU A 50 14.35 8.65 16.46
N PHE A 51 15.66 8.88 16.31
CA PHE A 51 16.29 9.01 15.00
C PHE A 51 16.33 7.66 14.28
N ALA A 52 16.59 6.57 14.99
CA ALA A 52 16.55 5.22 14.43
C ALA A 52 15.14 4.87 13.90
N GLN A 53 14.10 5.17 14.68
CA GLN A 53 12.70 4.97 14.29
C GLN A 53 12.30 5.87 13.09
N VAL A 54 12.73 7.13 13.07
CA VAL A 54 12.50 8.01 11.92
C VAL A 54 13.18 7.45 10.67
N CYS A 55 14.43 6.99 10.77
CA CYS A 55 15.12 6.39 9.63
C CYS A 55 14.42 5.11 9.15
N ALA A 56 14.18 4.14 10.03
CA ALA A 56 13.66 2.83 9.62
C ALA A 56 12.16 2.87 9.28
N ILE A 57 11.33 3.37 10.21
CA ILE A 57 9.86 3.28 10.15
C ILE A 57 9.25 4.44 9.36
N VAL A 58 9.75 5.66 9.56
CA VAL A 58 9.21 6.81 8.84
C VAL A 58 9.77 6.84 7.42
N ILE A 59 11.09 6.70 7.23
CA ILE A 59 11.72 6.88 5.93
C ILE A 59 11.76 5.58 5.12
N PHE A 60 12.52 4.56 5.53
CA PHE A 60 12.77 3.38 4.69
C PHE A 60 11.52 2.54 4.42
N THR A 61 10.68 2.35 5.44
CA THR A 61 9.48 1.50 5.36
C THR A 61 8.56 1.93 4.21
N PRO A 62 8.09 3.18 4.10
CA PRO A 62 7.28 3.62 2.96
C PRO A 62 7.86 3.34 1.57
N PHE A 63 9.16 3.58 1.36
CA PHE A 63 9.76 3.35 0.04
C PHE A 63 9.70 1.87 -0.37
N ILE A 64 9.97 0.96 0.57
CA ILE A 64 10.03 -0.47 0.26
C ILE A 64 8.62 -1.05 0.17
N GLU A 65 7.75 -0.73 1.13
CA GLU A 65 6.40 -1.30 1.18
C GLU A 65 5.53 -0.84 0.01
N GLU A 66 5.61 0.43 -0.38
CA GLU A 66 4.84 0.94 -1.52
C GLU A 66 5.28 0.31 -2.85
N VAL A 67 6.57 -0.01 -3.02
CA VAL A 67 7.03 -0.78 -4.19
C VAL A 67 6.55 -2.22 -4.11
N ALA A 68 6.73 -2.88 -2.97
CA ALA A 68 6.39 -4.30 -2.81
C ALA A 68 4.91 -4.58 -3.06
N LYS A 69 4.01 -3.70 -2.58
CA LYS A 69 2.57 -3.81 -2.78
C LYS A 69 2.14 -3.83 -4.26
N VAL A 70 2.89 -3.16 -5.13
CA VAL A 70 2.52 -3.08 -6.55
C VAL A 70 3.46 -3.84 -7.48
N PHE A 71 4.54 -4.43 -6.96
CA PHE A 71 5.51 -5.18 -7.74
C PHE A 71 4.85 -6.24 -8.65
N PRO A 72 3.86 -7.04 -8.18
CA PRO A 72 3.19 -8.02 -9.02
C PRO A 72 2.36 -7.42 -10.18
N LEU A 73 2.03 -6.13 -10.13
CA LEU A 73 1.19 -5.46 -11.13
C LEU A 73 1.96 -4.99 -12.37
N PHE A 74 3.28 -4.79 -12.27
CA PHE A 74 4.08 -4.23 -13.37
C PHE A 74 4.13 -5.13 -14.62
N TYR A 75 3.93 -6.43 -14.44
CA TYR A 75 4.02 -7.42 -15.51
C TYR A 75 2.64 -7.83 -16.06
N ARG A 76 1.57 -7.16 -15.64
CA ARG A 76 0.21 -7.47 -16.06
C ARG A 76 -0.18 -6.65 -17.28
N HIS A 77 -0.19 -7.32 -18.42
CA HIS A 77 -0.62 -6.78 -19.71
C HIS A 77 -1.89 -7.52 -20.15
N GLY A 78 -2.79 -6.84 -20.88
CA GLY A 78 -4.02 -7.47 -21.40
C GLY A 78 -5.21 -7.46 -20.45
N GLU A 79 -5.07 -6.82 -19.28
CA GLU A 79 -6.16 -6.57 -18.32
C GLU A 79 -6.69 -5.15 -18.39
N THR A 80 -7.89 -4.93 -17.86
CA THR A 80 -8.44 -3.57 -17.79
C THR A 80 -7.77 -2.73 -16.71
N GLU A 81 -7.77 -1.40 -16.89
CA GLU A 81 -7.29 -0.47 -15.85
C GLU A 81 -7.99 -0.74 -14.50
N ARG A 82 -9.32 -0.95 -14.54
CA ARG A 82 -10.12 -1.28 -13.36
C ARG A 82 -9.62 -2.55 -12.67
N SER A 83 -9.36 -3.61 -13.44
CA SER A 83 -8.91 -4.90 -12.90
C SER A 83 -7.57 -4.80 -12.18
N ILE A 84 -6.59 -4.13 -12.79
CA ILE A 84 -5.25 -3.97 -12.18
C ILE A 84 -5.34 -3.12 -10.89
N VAL A 85 -6.19 -2.09 -10.88
CA VAL A 85 -6.38 -1.27 -9.67
C VAL A 85 -7.11 -2.05 -8.57
N ASP A 86 -8.12 -2.85 -8.90
CA ASP A 86 -8.78 -3.76 -7.94
C ASP A 86 -7.78 -4.73 -7.29
N LEU A 87 -6.89 -5.30 -8.10
CA LEU A 87 -5.84 -6.20 -7.61
C LEU A 87 -4.85 -5.47 -6.69
N GLY A 88 -4.46 -4.23 -7.03
CA GLY A 88 -3.62 -3.41 -6.15
C GLY A 88 -4.28 -3.08 -4.81
N ILE A 89 -5.58 -2.76 -4.82
CA ILE A 89 -6.37 -2.56 -3.59
C ILE A 89 -6.34 -3.82 -2.73
N LEU A 90 -6.49 -5.00 -3.33
CA LEU A 90 -6.46 -6.28 -2.60
C LEU A 90 -5.09 -6.56 -1.99
N VAL A 91 -3.98 -6.27 -2.68
CA VAL A 91 -2.64 -6.39 -2.08
C VAL A 91 -2.49 -5.45 -0.90
N GLY A 92 -2.88 -4.18 -1.04
CA GLY A 92 -2.84 -3.20 0.04
C GLY A 92 -3.72 -3.61 1.23
N LEU A 93 -4.90 -4.17 0.98
CA LEU A 93 -5.78 -4.69 2.02
C LEU A 93 -5.13 -5.85 2.78
N GLY A 94 -4.54 -6.82 2.07
CA GLY A 94 -3.83 -7.93 2.69
C GLY A 94 -2.64 -7.46 3.53
N PHE A 95 -1.90 -6.47 3.02
CA PHE A 95 -0.80 -5.85 3.76
C PHE A 95 -1.29 -5.24 5.08
N GLY A 96 -2.30 -4.37 5.01
CA GLY A 96 -2.84 -3.70 6.19
C GLY A 96 -3.49 -4.64 7.21
N LEU A 97 -4.13 -5.73 6.76
CA LEU A 97 -4.70 -6.75 7.65
C LEU A 97 -3.61 -7.49 8.44
N THR A 98 -2.47 -7.76 7.82
CA THR A 98 -1.34 -8.41 8.48
C THR A 98 -0.72 -7.52 9.52
N GLU A 99 -0.45 -6.26 9.16
CA GLU A 99 0.03 -5.29 10.14
C GLU A 99 -0.95 -5.15 11.30
N PHE A 100 -2.25 -5.00 11.01
CA PHE A 100 -3.27 -4.96 12.06
C PHE A 100 -3.14 -6.16 13.00
N ALA A 101 -3.04 -7.38 12.46
CA ALA A 101 -2.93 -8.58 13.26
C ALA A 101 -1.64 -8.61 14.10
N LEU A 102 -0.49 -8.25 13.51
CA LEU A 102 0.78 -8.17 14.25
C LEU A 102 0.68 -7.13 15.38
N TYR A 103 0.33 -5.89 15.06
CA TYR A 103 0.26 -4.82 16.07
C TYR A 103 -0.73 -5.14 17.20
N VAL A 104 -1.91 -5.69 16.89
CA VAL A 104 -2.94 -5.98 17.91
C VAL A 104 -2.61 -7.22 18.71
N PHE A 105 -2.23 -8.33 18.06
CA PHE A 105 -2.09 -9.62 18.74
C PHE A 105 -0.68 -9.92 19.23
N THR A 106 0.35 -9.25 18.71
CA THR A 106 1.74 -9.45 19.17
C THR A 106 2.32 -8.25 19.91
N LEU A 107 1.87 -7.03 19.62
CA LEU A 107 2.36 -5.79 20.24
C LEU A 107 1.33 -5.09 21.15
N ASP A 108 0.24 -5.78 21.48
CA ASP A 108 -0.82 -5.36 22.41
C ASP A 108 -1.38 -3.94 22.13
N GLN A 109 -1.44 -3.56 20.86
CA GLN A 109 -1.96 -2.26 20.46
C GLN A 109 -3.50 -2.27 20.45
N PHE A 110 -4.09 -1.13 20.83
CA PHE A 110 -5.55 -0.97 20.80
C PHE A 110 -6.11 -1.13 19.38
N PHE A 111 -6.99 -2.11 19.18
CA PHE A 111 -7.44 -2.51 17.85
C PHE A 111 -8.09 -1.38 17.04
N LEU A 112 -8.91 -0.51 17.66
CA LEU A 112 -9.53 0.61 16.93
C LEU A 112 -8.50 1.61 16.40
N ALA A 113 -7.36 1.76 17.09
CA ALA A 113 -6.28 2.63 16.64
C ALA A 113 -5.55 2.08 15.40
N ARG A 114 -5.68 0.76 15.11
CA ARG A 114 -5.02 0.09 13.98
C ARG A 114 -5.91 -0.11 12.76
N ILE A 115 -7.24 -0.06 12.90
CA ILE A 115 -8.18 -0.10 11.76
C ILE A 115 -7.85 0.95 10.67
N PRO A 116 -7.52 2.22 11.02
CA PRO A 116 -7.05 3.21 10.06
C PRO A 116 -5.93 2.74 9.13
N GLY A 117 -4.97 1.97 9.63
CA GLY A 117 -3.85 1.45 8.84
C GLY A 117 -4.28 0.53 7.70
N ILE A 118 -5.32 -0.29 7.92
CA ILE A 118 -5.88 -1.16 6.89
C ILE A 118 -6.38 -0.34 5.69
N ILE A 119 -7.15 0.71 5.98
CA ILE A 119 -7.71 1.61 4.97
C ILE A 119 -6.59 2.38 4.27
N PHE A 120 -5.58 2.81 5.04
CA PHE A 120 -4.43 3.53 4.51
C PHE A 120 -3.69 2.69 3.46
N HIS A 121 -3.33 1.46 3.78
CA HIS A 121 -2.58 0.59 2.87
C HIS A 121 -3.34 0.25 1.59
N ALA A 122 -4.65 -0.03 1.69
CA ALA A 122 -5.49 -0.24 0.51
C ALA A 122 -5.55 1.03 -0.37
N SER A 123 -5.64 2.20 0.25
CA SER A 123 -5.71 3.49 -0.44
C SER A 123 -4.39 3.86 -1.12
N SER A 124 -3.25 3.68 -0.44
CA SER A 124 -1.93 3.99 -1.01
C SER A 124 -1.58 3.04 -2.16
N ALA A 125 -1.90 1.75 -2.03
CA ALA A 125 -1.75 0.78 -3.10
C ALA A 125 -2.63 1.11 -4.32
N CYS A 126 -3.88 1.57 -4.11
CA CYS A 126 -4.75 2.05 -5.18
C CYS A 126 -4.13 3.22 -5.96
N ILE A 127 -3.53 4.20 -5.26
CA ILE A 127 -2.89 5.36 -5.87
C ILE A 127 -1.74 4.90 -6.78
N THR A 128 -0.86 4.03 -6.26
CA THR A 128 0.29 3.54 -7.03
C THR A 128 -0.16 2.66 -8.22
N ALA A 129 -1.14 1.77 -8.02
CA ALA A 129 -1.72 0.95 -9.08
C ALA A 129 -2.36 1.80 -10.19
N TYR A 130 -3.06 2.90 -9.83
CA TYR A 130 -3.56 3.86 -10.81
C TYR A 130 -2.41 4.46 -11.66
N GLY A 131 -1.29 4.79 -11.02
CA GLY A 131 -0.10 5.25 -11.73
C GLY A 131 0.43 4.24 -12.75
N ILE A 132 0.46 2.96 -12.39
CA ILE A 132 0.88 1.88 -13.28
C ILE A 132 -0.01 1.82 -14.52
N VAL A 133 -1.34 1.78 -14.34
CA VAL A 133 -2.28 1.66 -15.47
C VAL A 133 -2.27 2.91 -16.36
N LYS A 134 -1.99 4.09 -15.79
CA LYS A 134 -1.83 5.35 -16.56
C LYS A 134 -0.40 5.59 -17.07
N LYS A 135 0.48 4.59 -16.98
CA LYS A 135 1.89 4.68 -17.43
C LYS A 135 2.66 5.85 -16.81
N LYS A 136 2.32 6.20 -15.57
CA LYS A 136 2.97 7.22 -14.74
C LYS A 136 3.33 6.65 -13.35
N PRO A 137 3.95 5.46 -13.25
CA PRO A 137 4.12 4.76 -11.98
C PRO A 137 4.91 5.59 -10.97
N LEU A 138 6.03 6.18 -11.37
CA LEU A 138 6.90 6.96 -10.47
C LEU A 138 6.17 8.13 -9.79
N LYS A 139 5.34 8.87 -10.55
CA LYS A 139 4.61 10.02 -10.00
C LYS A 139 3.68 9.59 -8.87
N PHE A 140 2.86 8.57 -9.11
CA PHE A 140 1.85 8.14 -8.15
C PHE A 140 2.45 7.32 -7.01
N TYR A 141 3.51 6.57 -7.28
CA TYR A 141 4.35 5.96 -6.26
C TYR A 141 4.89 7.01 -5.26
N LEU A 142 5.47 8.11 -5.76
CA LEU A 142 5.98 9.17 -4.88
C LEU A 142 4.86 9.85 -4.07
N ILE A 143 3.65 9.97 -4.64
CA ILE A 143 2.48 10.47 -3.90
C ILE A 143 2.12 9.52 -2.75
N ALA A 144 2.04 8.21 -3.03
CA ALA A 144 1.75 7.20 -2.02
C ALA A 144 2.83 7.15 -0.92
N VAL A 145 4.10 7.14 -1.30
CA VAL A 145 5.23 7.20 -0.36
C VAL A 145 5.19 8.47 0.50
N THR A 146 4.89 9.62 -0.09
CA THR A 146 4.80 10.89 0.66
C THR A 146 3.65 10.84 1.68
N ALA A 147 2.49 10.34 1.27
CA ALA A 147 1.37 10.16 2.20
C ALA A 147 1.75 9.20 3.35
N HIS A 148 2.46 8.12 3.04
CA HIS A 148 2.85 7.11 4.00
C HIS A 148 3.94 7.61 4.97
N LEU A 149 4.94 8.34 4.47
CA LEU A 149 5.93 9.08 5.27
C LEU A 149 5.23 9.99 6.29
N LEU A 150 4.29 10.81 5.82
CA LEU A 150 3.55 11.74 6.68
C LEU A 150 2.70 10.99 7.71
N TYR A 151 2.01 9.93 7.29
CA TYR A 151 1.19 9.11 8.19
C TYR A 151 2.04 8.48 9.29
N ASN A 152 3.17 7.85 8.94
CA ASN A 152 4.08 7.21 9.91
C ASN A 152 4.73 8.24 10.84
N LEU A 153 5.16 9.39 10.32
CA LEU A 153 5.73 10.45 11.15
C LEU A 153 4.73 10.96 12.18
N LEU A 154 3.50 11.25 11.75
CA LEU A 154 2.46 11.74 12.64
C LEU A 154 2.02 10.68 13.65
N ALA A 155 1.93 9.41 13.23
CA ALA A 155 1.66 8.30 14.14
C ALA A 155 2.77 8.14 15.19
N LEU A 156 4.03 8.18 14.79
CA LEU A 156 5.18 8.10 15.70
C LEU A 156 5.16 9.23 16.72
N LEU A 157 5.02 10.48 16.27
CA LEU A 157 5.02 11.66 17.14
C LEU A 157 3.75 11.80 17.99
N SER A 158 2.64 11.14 17.62
CA SER A 158 1.40 11.18 18.40
C SER A 158 1.51 10.50 19.77
N THR A 159 2.53 9.66 19.96
CA THR A 159 2.87 9.07 21.27
C THR A 159 3.26 10.13 22.30
N GLU A 160 3.95 11.19 21.87
CA GLU A 160 4.38 12.32 22.71
C GLU A 160 3.37 13.48 22.68
N ALA A 161 2.73 13.69 21.53
CA ALA A 161 1.80 14.80 21.30
C ALA A 161 0.49 14.30 20.68
N SER A 162 -0.45 13.91 21.53
CA SER A 162 -1.70 13.25 21.13
C SER A 162 -2.54 14.01 20.08
N PHE A 163 -2.48 15.35 20.04
CA PHE A 163 -3.20 16.14 19.03
C PHE A 163 -2.72 15.86 17.60
N LEU A 164 -1.49 15.39 17.40
CA LEU A 164 -0.97 15.00 16.09
C LEU A 164 -1.70 13.80 15.48
N PHE A 165 -2.41 13.02 16.30
CA PHE A 165 -3.31 11.98 15.82
C PHE A 165 -4.38 12.55 14.87
N ILE A 166 -4.91 13.75 15.14
CA ILE A 166 -5.88 14.41 14.27
C ILE A 166 -5.27 14.66 12.88
N LEU A 167 -4.01 15.08 12.83
CA LEU A 167 -3.31 15.29 11.57
C LEU A 167 -3.08 13.96 10.83
N ALA A 168 -2.76 12.88 11.53
CA ALA A 168 -2.65 11.55 10.93
C ALA A 168 -3.98 11.10 10.29
N ILE A 169 -5.11 11.37 10.97
CA ILE A 169 -6.45 11.11 10.42
C ILE A 169 -6.74 11.98 9.18
N ILE A 170 -6.31 13.24 9.16
CA ILE A 170 -6.43 14.08 7.96
C ILE A 170 -5.65 13.46 6.79
N VAL A 171 -4.40 13.02 7.01
CA VAL A 171 -3.59 12.36 5.97
C VAL A 171 -4.28 11.09 5.45
N LEU A 172 -4.83 10.26 6.35
CA LEU A 172 -5.63 9.08 5.96
C LEU A 172 -6.82 9.47 5.07
N VAL A 173 -7.65 10.41 5.52
CA VAL A 173 -8.86 10.82 4.80
C VAL A 173 -8.50 11.40 3.43
N THR A 174 -7.46 12.24 3.35
CA THR A 174 -6.98 12.77 2.07
C THR A 174 -6.49 11.66 1.14
N THR A 175 -5.74 10.69 1.67
CA THR A 175 -5.23 9.55 0.89
C THR A 175 -6.38 8.69 0.36
N TYR A 176 -7.37 8.39 1.21
CA TYR A 176 -8.57 7.66 0.82
C TYR A 176 -9.40 8.40 -0.24
N LEU A 177 -9.67 9.70 -0.05
CA LEU A 177 -10.44 10.49 -1.00
C LEU A 177 -9.73 10.63 -2.36
N LEU A 178 -8.40 10.75 -2.34
CA LEU A 178 -7.59 10.73 -3.56
C LEU A 178 -7.66 9.36 -4.24
N ALA A 179 -7.47 8.27 -3.50
CA ALA A 179 -7.60 6.91 -4.03
C ALA A 179 -8.99 6.69 -4.65
N TRP A 180 -10.06 7.10 -3.97
CA TRP A 180 -11.43 7.03 -4.47
C TRP A 180 -11.64 7.86 -5.74
N HIS A 181 -11.09 9.07 -5.80
CA HIS A 181 -11.15 9.90 -7.00
C HIS A 181 -10.46 9.24 -8.19
N LEU A 182 -9.23 8.73 -7.99
CA LEU A 182 -8.45 8.05 -9.02
C LEU A 182 -9.10 6.73 -9.47
N TYR A 183 -9.62 5.95 -8.53
CA TYR A 183 -10.36 4.73 -8.81
C TYR A 183 -11.57 5.01 -9.71
N ARG A 184 -12.34 6.07 -9.46
CA ARG A 184 -13.48 6.43 -10.33
C ARG A 184 -13.07 6.84 -11.75
N GLN A 185 -11.79 7.14 -12.00
CA GLN A 185 -11.26 7.45 -13.33
C GLN A 185 -10.71 6.23 -14.09
N THR A 186 -10.66 5.04 -13.48
CA THR A 186 -10.27 3.81 -14.18
C THR A 186 -11.40 3.34 -15.07
N SER A 187 -11.05 2.77 -16.23
CA SER A 187 -12.00 2.26 -17.21
C SER A 187 -11.84 0.76 -17.47
N GLU A 188 -12.75 0.18 -18.26
CA GLU A 188 -12.61 -1.18 -18.81
C GLU A 188 -11.66 -1.23 -20.02
N THR A 189 -10.82 -0.20 -20.21
CA THR A 189 -9.81 -0.16 -21.27
C THR A 189 -8.64 -1.07 -20.93
N ILE A 190 -8.18 -1.84 -21.91
CA ILE A 190 -7.04 -2.76 -21.76
C ILE A 190 -5.75 -1.96 -21.57
N VAL A 191 -4.95 -2.35 -20.59
CA VAL A 191 -3.57 -1.89 -20.41
C VAL A 191 -2.67 -2.69 -21.34
N LEU A 192 -2.11 -2.01 -22.33
CA LEU A 192 -1.10 -2.53 -23.25
C LEU A 192 0.29 -2.48 -22.62
#